data_AF-A0A4P9A393-F1
#
_entry.id   AF-A0A4P9A393-F1
#
_cell.length_a   1.000
_cell.length_b   1.000
_cell.length_c   1.000
_cell.angle_alpha   90.00
_cell.angle_beta   90.00
_cell.angle_gamma   90.00
#
_symmetry.space_group_name_H-M   'P 1'
#
loop_
_entity.id
_entity.type
_entity.pdbx_description
1 polymer ?
#
loop_
_entity_poly.entity_id
_entity_poly.type
_entity_poly.pdbx_seq_one_letter_code
_entity_poly.pdbx_strand_id
1 'polypeptide(L)' 'MRDKLLALTDFLVKKKDAEGLRLLREVTFDLFCSEFEVENLSLIELNDYISDALTEMNRGTSSEEILALPIRKLIDDF' A
#
# COMPACT_ATOMS: atom_id res chain seq x y z
N MET A 1 -8.95 10.32 -5.54
CA MET A 1 -8.64 8.89 -5.81
C MET A 1 -7.62 8.37 -4.81
N ARG A 2 -6.53 9.13 -4.57
CA ARG A 2 -5.55 8.93 -3.49
C ARG A 2 -6.13 8.38 -2.20
N ASP A 3 -6.99 9.14 -1.52
CA ASP A 3 -7.49 8.76 -0.19
C ASP A 3 -8.25 7.44 -0.19
N LYS A 4 -8.91 7.09 -1.31
CA LYS A 4 -9.61 5.81 -1.45
C LYS A 4 -8.63 4.64 -1.57
N LEU A 5 -7.55 4.81 -2.34
CA LEU A 5 -6.49 3.81 -2.45
C LEU A 5 -5.78 3.62 -1.11
N LEU A 6 -5.41 4.71 -0.43
CA LEU A 6 -4.77 4.64 0.89
C LEU A 6 -5.68 4.01 1.93
N ALA A 7 -6.96 4.42 1.99
CA ALA A 7 -7.93 3.82 2.90
C ALA A 7 -8.15 2.33 2.63
N LEU A 8 -8.14 1.90 1.35
CA LEU A 8 -8.21 0.50 0.98
C LEU A 8 -6.95 -0.26 1.45
N THR A 9 -5.76 0.25 1.18
CA THR A 9 -4.50 -0.37 1.64
C THR A 9 -4.48 -0.51 3.16
N ASP A 10 -4.78 0.57 3.89
CA ASP A 10 -4.79 0.58 5.36
C ASP A 10 -5.85 -0.39 5.91
N PHE A 11 -7.02 -0.48 5.25
CA PHE A 11 -8.06 -1.44 5.60
C PHE A 11 -7.58 -2.88 5.46
N LEU A 12 -6.93 -3.22 4.34
CA LEU A 12 -6.40 -4.57 4.11
C LEU A 12 -5.29 -4.93 5.10
N VAL A 13 -4.41 -3.98 5.44
CA VAL A 13 -3.39 -4.15 6.49
C VAL A 13 -4.05 -4.42 7.85
N LYS A 14 -5.08 -3.66 8.24
CA LYS A 14 -5.83 -3.86 9.50
C LYS A 14 -6.55 -5.20 9.54
N LYS A 15 -7.01 -5.71 8.40
CA LYS A 15 -7.67 -7.01 8.28
C LYS A 15 -6.70 -8.19 8.18
N LYS A 16 -5.39 -7.93 8.10
CA LYS A 16 -4.38 -8.95 7.79
C LYS A 16 -4.72 -9.71 6.50
N ASP A 17 -5.30 -9.00 5.53
CA ASP A 17 -5.72 -9.57 4.25
C ASP A 17 -4.55 -9.56 3.27
N ALA A 18 -3.69 -10.57 3.38
CA ALA A 18 -2.52 -10.71 2.51
C ALA A 18 -2.92 -10.89 1.03
N GLU A 19 -4.01 -11.59 0.75
CA GLU A 19 -4.44 -11.82 -0.64
C GLU A 19 -4.99 -10.53 -1.26
N GLY A 20 -5.81 -9.80 -0.51
CA GLY A 20 -6.28 -8.48 -0.94
C GLY A 20 -5.13 -7.50 -1.20
N LEU A 21 -4.08 -7.52 -0.37
CA LEU A 21 -2.87 -6.72 -0.61
C LEU A 21 -2.11 -7.16 -1.87
N ARG A 22 -2.00 -8.46 -2.15
CA ARG A 22 -1.38 -8.96 -3.39
C ARG A 22 -2.13 -8.50 -4.62
N LEU A 23 -3.45 -8.62 -4.62
CA LEU A 23 -4.29 -8.14 -5.73
C LEU A 23 -4.20 -6.63 -5.90
N LEU A 24 -4.20 -5.86 -4.81
CA LEU A 24 -4.03 -4.42 -4.86
C LEU A 24 -2.66 -4.02 -5.43
N ARG A 25 -1.62 -4.78 -5.10
CA ARG A 25 -0.27 -4.60 -5.65
C ARG A 25 -0.27 -4.77 -7.18
N GLU A 26 -0.89 -5.83 -7.68
CA GLU A 26 -0.99 -6.09 -9.12
C GLU A 26 -1.73 -4.95 -9.84
N VAL A 27 -2.88 -4.53 -9.32
CA VAL A 27 -3.64 -3.40 -9.89
C VAL A 27 -2.85 -2.10 -9.83
N THR A 28 -2.14 -1.83 -8.73
CA THR A 28 -1.30 -0.62 -8.60
C THR A 28 -0.18 -0.62 -9.63
N PHE A 29 0.43 -1.77 -9.89
CA PHE A 29 1.44 -1.94 -10.92
C PHE A 29 0.88 -1.74 -12.33
N ASP A 30 -0.29 -2.31 -12.63
CA ASP A 30 -0.96 -2.13 -13.93
C ASP A 30 -1.32 -0.67 -14.20
N LEU A 31 -1.80 0.06 -13.17
CA LEU A 31 -2.06 1.50 -13.26
C LEU A 31 -0.78 2.28 -13.56
N PHE A 32 0.31 1.96 -12.87
CA PHE A 32 1.61 2.56 -13.13
C PHE A 32 2.10 2.29 -14.57
N CYS A 33 2.02 1.04 -15.04
CA CYS A 33 2.41 0.67 -16.40
C CYS A 33 1.53 1.31 -17.49
N SER A 34 0.30 1.71 -17.13
CA SER A 34 -0.62 2.40 -18.02
C SER A 34 -0.43 3.93 -18.02
N GLU A 35 0.62 4.43 -17.36
CA GLU A 35 0.88 5.87 -17.17
C GLU A 35 -0.28 6.60 -16.47
N PHE A 36 -1.08 5.87 -15.69
CA PHE A 36 -2.19 6.45 -14.95
C PHE A 36 -1.67 7.24 -13.75
N GLU A 37 -2.00 8.52 -13.69
CA GLU A 37 -1.59 9.38 -12.58
C GLU A 37 -2.71 9.52 -11.54
N VAL A 38 -2.31 9.48 -10.27
CA VAL A 38 -3.16 9.85 -9.15
C VAL A 38 -2.56 11.10 -8.52
N GLU A 39 -3.34 12.19 -8.55
CA GLU A 39 -2.91 13.45 -7.94
C GLU A 39 -2.46 13.23 -6.48
N ASN A 40 -1.26 13.75 -6.17
CA ASN A 40 -0.61 13.66 -4.85
C ASN A 40 -0.35 12.22 -4.36
N LEU A 41 -0.17 11.26 -5.28
CA LEU A 41 0.18 9.88 -4.91
C LEU A 41 1.16 9.27 -5.91
N SER A 42 2.34 8.89 -5.41
CA SER A 42 3.26 8.04 -6.16
C SER A 42 2.78 6.59 -6.15
N LEU A 43 2.38 6.08 -7.31
CA LEU A 43 2.00 4.66 -7.45
C LEU A 43 3.20 3.73 -7.22
N ILE A 44 4.44 4.20 -7.45
CA ILE A 44 5.66 3.44 -7.14
C ILE A 44 5.78 3.25 -5.63
N GLU A 45 5.70 4.35 -4.86
CA GLU A 45 5.84 4.29 -3.40
C GLU A 45 4.69 3.51 -2.75
N LEU A 46 3.46 3.64 -3.28
CA LEU A 46 2.34 2.81 -2.83
C LEU A 46 2.62 1.32 -3.06
N ASN A 47 3.15 0.96 -4.23
CA ASN A 47 3.46 -0.43 -4.57
C ASN A 47 4.58 -1.01 -3.69
N ASP A 48 5.59 -0.19 -3.38
CA ASP A 48 6.66 -0.54 -2.45
C ASP A 48 6.12 -0.72 -1.03
N TYR A 49 5.26 0.19 -0.56
CA TYR A 49 4.61 0.04 0.75
C TYR A 49 3.79 -1.24 0.85
N ILE A 50 3.01 -1.59 -0.18
CA ILE A 50 2.24 -2.84 -0.20
C ILE A 50 3.17 -4.07 -0.12
N SER A 51 4.32 -4.02 -0.80
CA SER A 51 5.33 -5.08 -0.78
C SER A 51 5.96 -5.26 0.61
N ASP A 52 6.29 -4.15 1.28
CA ASP A 52 6.80 -4.16 2.65
C ASP A 52 5.74 -4.66 3.64
N ALA A 53 4.50 -4.19 3.50
CA ALA A 53 3.38 -4.63 4.33
C ALA A 53 3.14 -6.15 4.25
N LEU A 54 3.22 -6.73 3.04
CA LEU A 54 3.14 -8.18 2.84
C LEU A 54 4.30 -8.93 3.51
N THR A 55 5.52 -8.39 3.40
CA THR A 55 6.72 -8.98 4.01
C THR A 55 6.61 -9.00 5.54
N GLU A 56 6.24 -7.88 6.14
CA GLU A 56 6.07 -7.75 7.58
C GLU A 56 4.88 -8.56 8.10
N MET A 57 3.80 -8.65 7.33
CA MET A 57 2.67 -9.52 7.66
C MET A 57 3.09 -11.00 7.72
N ASN A 58 3.90 -11.46 6.79
CA ASN A 58 4.46 -12.82 6.80
C ASN A 58 5.42 -13.07 7.97
N ARG A 59 6.05 -12.03 8.51
CA ARG A 59 6.88 -12.09 9.73
C ARG A 59 6.06 -12.08 11.03
N GLY A 60 4.75 -11.87 10.95
CA GLY A 60 3.87 -11.79 12.11
C GLY A 60 3.84 -10.42 12.79
N THR A 61 4.43 -9.39 12.16
CA THR A 61 4.40 -7.99 12.64
C THR A 61 2.95 -7.53 12.80
N SER A 62 2.63 -6.72 13.83
CA SER A 62 1.26 -6.26 14.08
C SER A 62 0.76 -5.29 12.99
N SER A 63 -0.55 -5.10 12.86
CA SER A 63 -1.08 -4.17 11.84
C SER A 63 -0.71 -2.73 12.16
N GLU A 64 -0.65 -2.38 13.44
CA GLU A 64 -0.25 -1.06 13.95
C GLU A 64 1.20 -0.74 13.58
N GLU A 65 2.11 -1.70 13.73
CA GLU A 65 3.51 -1.55 13.34
C GLU A 65 3.67 -1.39 11.81
N ILE A 66 2.91 -2.15 11.02
CA ILE A 66 2.93 -2.04 9.56
C ILE A 66 2.41 -0.67 9.09
N LEU A 67 1.36 -0.15 9.72
CA LEU A 67 0.84 1.19 9.42
C LEU A 67 1.80 2.31 9.85
N ALA A 68 2.74 2.01 10.76
CA ALA A 68 3.75 2.96 11.22
C ALA A 68 5.06 2.91 10.42
N LEU A 69 5.16 2.05 9.39
CA LEU A 69 6.35 1.92 8.56
C LEU A 69 6.76 3.29 7.96
N PRO A 70 8.07 3.60 7.88
CA PRO A 70 8.54 4.89 7.35
C PRO A 70 7.99 5.21 5.95
N ILE A 71 7.91 4.21 5.06
CA ILE A 71 7.38 4.39 3.71
C ILE A 71 5.90 4.81 3.69
N ARG A 72 5.10 4.35 4.66
CA ARG A 72 3.69 4.77 4.78
C ARG A 72 3.57 6.25 5.10
N LYS A 73 4.51 6.79 5.89
CA LYS A 73 4.57 8.22 6.24
C LYS A 73 5.03 9.07 5.06
N LEU A 74 6.00 8.58 4.28
CA LEU A 74 6.43 9.27 3.05
C LEU A 74 5.25 9.51 2.11
N ILE A 75 4.35 8.54 1.96
CA ILE A 75 3.15 8.67 1.13
C ILE A 75 2.15 9.74 1.63
N ASP A 76 2.13 10.03 2.94
CA ASP A 76 1.30 11.11 3.51
C ASP A 76 1.89 12.50 3.24
N ASP A 77 3.20 12.60 3.04
CA ASP A 77 3.92 13.85 2.82
C ASP A 77 3.84 14.36 1.36
N PHE A 78 3.26 13.55 0.45
CA PHE A 78 2.95 13.92 -0.95
C PHE A 78 1.53 14.49 -1.13
#